data_AF-A0A924HBK8-F1
#
_entry.id   AF-A0A924HBK8-F1
#
_cell.length_a   1.000
_cell.length_b   1.000
_cell.length_c   1.000
_cell.angle_alpha   90.00
_cell.angle_beta   90.00
_cell.angle_gamma   90.00
#
_symmetry.space_group_name_H-M   'P 1'
#
loop_
_entity.id
_entity.type
_entity.pdbx_description
1 polymer ?
#
loop_
_entity_poly.entity_id
_entity_poly.type
_entity_poly.pdbx_seq_one_letter_code
_entity_poly.pdbx_strand_id
1 'polypeptide(L)'
;MQLLQKPLFLATLTGLLLALSWPTYGFPLLLFVAFIPLLCAEKNCRATGKKVKLKVWANAYLSFLIWNLITTWWLFYASAFGMLFAVLVNSLLMSILFLSYHIVAKRVSSKLSLIFFVCLWLSFEKFHLNWDFSWPWLNLGNGFADYPKWIQWYEYTGTFGGSLWVLVINAYGFELLS
;
A
#
# COMPACT_ATOMS: atom_id res chain seq x y z
N MET A 1 -8.70 -21.64 -9.17
CA MET A 1 -9.61 -20.48 -9.33
C MET A 1 -10.35 -20.06 -8.04
N GLN A 2 -10.46 -20.89 -7.00
CA GLN A 2 -11.08 -20.52 -5.70
C GLN A 2 -10.19 -19.65 -4.77
N LEU A 3 -8.87 -19.71 -4.90
CA LEU A 3 -7.92 -18.94 -4.07
C LEU A 3 -8.04 -17.42 -4.29
N LEU A 4 -8.29 -17.00 -5.54
CA LEU A 4 -8.49 -15.59 -5.91
C LEU A 4 -9.78 -14.97 -5.36
N GLN A 5 -10.67 -15.78 -4.76
CA GLN A 5 -11.89 -15.31 -4.12
C GLN A 5 -11.72 -15.10 -2.61
N LYS A 6 -10.66 -15.64 -2.00
CA LYS A 6 -10.42 -15.52 -0.57
C LYS A 6 -9.71 -14.19 -0.26
N PRO A 7 -10.37 -13.24 0.41
CA PRO A 7 -9.80 -11.90 0.63
C PRO A 7 -8.57 -11.93 1.54
N LEU A 8 -8.48 -12.91 2.45
CA LEU A 8 -7.31 -13.11 3.30
C LEU A 8 -6.07 -13.48 2.48
N PHE A 9 -6.21 -14.37 1.50
CA PHE A 9 -5.11 -14.79 0.63
C PHE A 9 -4.58 -13.62 -0.21
N LEU A 10 -5.49 -12.83 -0.79
CA LEU A 10 -5.15 -11.64 -1.55
C LEU A 10 -4.47 -10.56 -0.70
N ALA A 11 -4.91 -10.40 0.55
CA ALA A 11 -4.27 -9.50 1.51
C ALA A 11 -2.85 -9.94 1.86
N THR A 12 -2.64 -11.22 2.16
CA THR A 12 -1.29 -11.76 2.42
C THR A 12 -0.39 -11.64 1.19
N LEU A 13 -0.93 -11.88 -0.01
CA LEU A 13 -0.19 -11.75 -1.26
C LEU A 13 0.27 -10.31 -1.49
N THR A 14 -0.59 -9.32 -1.23
CA THR A 14 -0.22 -7.90 -1.32
C THR A 14 0.92 -7.54 -0.38
N GLY A 15 0.84 -7.97 0.88
CA GLY A 15 1.89 -7.71 1.87
C GLY A 15 3.24 -8.31 1.46
N LEU A 16 3.22 -9.54 0.93
CA LEU A 16 4.42 -10.20 0.43
C LEU A 16 4.98 -9.53 -0.84
N LEU A 17 4.12 -9.13 -1.78
CA LEU A 17 4.55 -8.43 -3.00
C LEU A 17 5.20 -7.07 -2.68
N LEU A 18 4.61 -6.31 -1.75
CA LEU A 18 5.18 -5.05 -1.27
C LEU A 18 6.49 -5.28 -0.51
N ALA A 19 6.60 -6.36 0.28
CA ALA A 19 7.83 -6.68 1.00
C ALA A 19 8.97 -7.08 0.06
N LEU A 20 8.68 -7.95 -0.90
CA LEU A 20 9.66 -8.45 -1.88
C LEU A 20 10.08 -7.39 -2.90
N SER A 21 9.39 -6.26 -2.96
CA SER A 21 9.74 -5.17 -3.86
C SER A 21 10.79 -4.21 -3.27
N TRP A 22 11.18 -4.38 -2.00
CA TRP A 22 12.05 -3.42 -1.33
C TRP A 22 13.52 -3.55 -1.76
N PRO A 23 14.21 -2.42 -2.07
CA PRO A 23 15.40 -2.39 -2.92
C PRO A 23 16.54 -3.35 -2.56
N THR A 24 16.93 -3.41 -1.28
CA THR A 24 18.21 -4.04 -0.86
C THR A 24 18.40 -5.49 -1.31
N TYR A 25 17.30 -6.24 -1.44
CA TYR A 25 17.30 -7.61 -2.00
C TYR A 25 16.05 -7.90 -2.84
N GLY A 26 15.33 -6.85 -3.26
CA GLY A 26 13.99 -6.97 -3.83
C GLY A 26 13.91 -6.68 -5.32
N PHE A 27 12.71 -6.89 -5.86
CA PHE A 27 12.39 -6.63 -7.26
C PHE A 27 11.38 -5.48 -7.35
N PRO A 28 11.81 -4.24 -7.64
CA PRO A 28 10.95 -3.06 -7.55
C PRO A 28 9.77 -3.10 -8.52
N LEU A 29 9.86 -3.88 -9.61
CA LEU A 29 8.76 -4.09 -10.54
C LEU A 29 7.53 -4.72 -9.89
N LEU A 30 7.68 -5.45 -8.77
CA LEU A 30 6.54 -5.98 -8.01
C LEU A 30 5.66 -4.86 -7.45
N LEU A 31 6.19 -3.65 -7.18
CA LEU A 31 5.39 -2.51 -6.70
C LEU A 31 4.23 -2.21 -7.63
N PHE A 32 4.42 -2.35 -8.95
CA PHE A 32 3.40 -2.02 -9.96
C PHE A 32 2.19 -2.95 -9.96
N VAL A 33 2.29 -4.11 -9.32
CA VAL A 33 1.21 -5.09 -9.22
C VAL A 33 0.80 -5.38 -7.78
N ALA A 34 1.53 -4.83 -6.80
CA ALA A 34 1.39 -5.22 -5.40
C ALA A 34 0.04 -4.86 -4.78
N PHE A 35 -0.58 -3.73 -5.17
CA PHE A 35 -1.89 -3.31 -4.64
C PHE A 35 -3.07 -3.99 -5.33
N ILE A 36 -2.87 -4.57 -6.52
CA ILE A 36 -3.95 -5.20 -7.31
C ILE A 36 -4.70 -6.27 -6.51
N PRO A 37 -4.03 -7.24 -5.84
CA PRO A 37 -4.73 -8.26 -5.05
C PRO A 37 -5.56 -7.64 -3.91
N LEU A 38 -5.06 -6.62 -3.22
CA LEU A 38 -5.78 -5.96 -2.13
C LEU A 38 -7.02 -5.20 -2.62
N LEU A 39 -6.94 -4.53 -3.78
CA LEU A 39 -8.09 -3.91 -4.44
C LEU A 39 -9.14 -4.95 -4.85
N CYS A 40 -8.72 -6.11 -5.37
CA CYS A 40 -9.61 -7.24 -5.62
C CYS A 40 -10.25 -7.79 -4.34
N ALA A 41 -9.49 -7.87 -3.25
CA ALA A 41 -10.00 -8.31 -1.94
C ALA A 41 -11.10 -7.36 -1.43
N GLU A 42 -10.91 -6.05 -1.60
CA GLU A 42 -11.90 -5.03 -1.28
C GLU A 42 -13.17 -5.21 -2.14
N LYS A 43 -13.03 -5.34 -3.47
CA LYS A 43 -14.17 -5.52 -4.38
C LYS A 43 -14.99 -6.77 -4.03
N ASN A 44 -14.32 -7.89 -3.77
CA ASN A 44 -14.95 -9.14 -3.34
C ASN A 44 -15.69 -8.99 -2.00
N CYS A 45 -15.11 -8.26 -1.05
CA CYS A 45 -15.76 -7.96 0.23
C CYS A 45 -16.95 -7.00 0.04
N ARG A 46 -16.84 -6.00 -0.84
CA ARG A 46 -17.92 -5.07 -1.15
C ARG A 46 -19.14 -5.78 -1.73
N ALA A 47 -18.92 -6.81 -2.55
CA ALA A 47 -19.99 -7.64 -3.12
C ALA A 47 -20.77 -8.46 -2.08
N THR A 48 -20.20 -8.72 -0.89
CA THR A 48 -20.81 -9.58 0.15
C THR A 48 -21.77 -8.86 1.12
N GLY A 49 -21.90 -7.52 1.07
CA GLY A 49 -22.98 -6.79 1.77
C GLY A 49 -22.57 -5.81 2.89
N LYS A 50 -23.50 -5.52 3.83
CA LYS A 50 -23.52 -4.29 4.66
C LYS A 50 -22.52 -4.23 5.84
N LYS A 51 -21.93 -5.34 6.30
CA LYS A 51 -21.03 -5.36 7.50
C LYS A 51 -19.57 -5.76 7.20
N VAL A 52 -19.01 -5.25 6.11
CA VAL A 52 -17.66 -5.64 5.64
C VAL A 52 -16.53 -4.67 6.00
N LYS A 53 -16.83 -3.54 6.66
CA LYS A 53 -15.82 -2.51 7.01
C LYS A 53 -14.65 -3.09 7.83
N LEU A 54 -14.97 -3.81 8.92
CA LEU A 54 -13.96 -4.41 9.79
C LEU A 54 -13.13 -5.46 9.05
N LYS A 55 -13.76 -6.23 8.15
CA LYS A 55 -13.08 -7.25 7.35
C LYS A 55 -12.11 -6.63 6.34
N VAL A 56 -12.52 -5.57 5.64
CA VAL A 56 -11.66 -4.84 4.70
C VAL A 56 -10.50 -4.17 5.45
N TRP A 57 -10.79 -3.52 6.58
CA TRP A 57 -9.75 -2.91 7.41
C TRP A 57 -8.75 -3.95 7.94
N ALA A 58 -9.23 -5.08 8.48
CA ALA A 58 -8.36 -6.14 8.98
C ALA A 58 -7.48 -6.76 7.88
N ASN A 59 -8.03 -6.94 6.68
CA ASN A 59 -7.25 -7.41 5.52
C ASN A 59 -6.18 -6.40 5.11
N ALA A 60 -6.53 -5.11 5.01
CA ALA A 60 -5.56 -4.07 4.68
C ALA A 60 -4.49 -3.93 5.76
N TYR A 61 -4.88 -3.96 7.03
CA TYR A 61 -3.96 -3.96 8.17
C TYR A 61 -3.00 -5.14 8.10
N LEU A 62 -3.48 -6.35 7.81
CA LEU A 62 -2.63 -7.52 7.63
C LEU A 62 -1.61 -7.34 6.49
N SER A 63 -2.04 -6.82 5.33
CA SER A 63 -1.14 -6.54 4.21
C SER A 63 -0.03 -5.58 4.59
N PHE A 64 -0.39 -4.44 5.18
CA PHE A 64 0.58 -3.42 5.55
C PHE A 64 1.45 -3.86 6.73
N LEU A 65 0.93 -4.66 7.65
CA LEU A 65 1.70 -5.24 8.74
C LEU A 65 2.77 -6.20 8.23
N ILE A 66 2.43 -7.09 7.29
CA ILE A 66 3.41 -7.98 6.65
C ILE A 66 4.48 -7.17 5.94
N TRP A 67 4.07 -6.16 5.16
CA TRP A 67 5.00 -5.29 4.45
C TRP A 67 5.94 -4.54 5.40
N ASN A 68 5.40 -3.85 6.41
CA ASN A 68 6.19 -3.11 7.40
C ASN A 68 7.12 -4.05 8.16
N LEU A 69 6.61 -5.17 8.67
CA LEU A 69 7.40 -6.10 9.46
C LEU A 69 8.59 -6.64 8.66
N ILE A 70 8.39 -7.09 7.43
CA ILE A 70 9.47 -7.68 6.61
C ILE A 70 10.48 -6.60 6.17
N THR A 71 10.02 -5.40 5.82
CA THR A 71 10.91 -4.35 5.28
C THR A 71 11.67 -3.59 6.35
N THR A 72 11.12 -3.49 7.58
CA THR A 72 11.72 -2.70 8.66
C THR A 72 12.06 -3.53 9.90
N TRP A 73 12.16 -4.87 9.78
CA TRP A 73 12.52 -5.74 10.91
C TRP A 73 13.88 -5.39 11.54
N TRP A 74 14.81 -4.86 10.74
CA TRP A 74 16.14 -4.47 11.15
C TRP A 74 16.15 -3.37 12.24
N LEU A 75 15.06 -2.61 12.40
CA LEU A 75 14.92 -1.64 13.50
C LEU A 75 15.03 -2.30 14.89
N PHE A 76 14.79 -3.61 14.97
CA PHE A 76 14.96 -4.37 16.20
C PHE A 76 16.37 -4.22 16.78
N TYR A 77 17.39 -4.09 15.93
CA TYR A 77 18.77 -3.88 16.36
C TYR A 77 19.02 -2.51 17.00
N ALA A 78 18.15 -1.51 16.74
CA ALA A 78 18.22 -0.20 17.36
C ALA A 78 17.37 -0.14 18.65
N SER A 79 16.10 -0.52 18.57
CA SER A 79 15.19 -0.59 19.72
C SER A 79 13.99 -1.47 19.39
N ALA A 80 13.75 -2.48 20.22
CA ALA A 80 12.58 -3.36 20.08
C ALA A 80 11.25 -2.57 20.19
N PHE A 81 11.17 -1.61 21.12
CA PHE A 81 9.98 -0.77 21.28
C PHE A 81 9.76 0.15 20.08
N GLY A 82 10.83 0.78 19.58
CA GLY A 82 10.77 1.64 18.40
C GLY A 82 10.32 0.88 17.15
N MET A 83 10.85 -0.33 16.94
CA MET A 83 10.44 -1.21 15.85
C MET A 83 8.95 -1.56 15.92
N LEU A 84 8.48 -2.05 17.07
CA LEU A 84 7.08 -2.43 17.26
C LEU A 84 6.15 -1.24 17.05
N PHE A 85 6.50 -0.07 17.61
CA PHE A 85 5.71 1.14 17.46
C PHE A 85 5.64 1.57 16.00
N ALA A 86 6.77 1.66 15.30
CA ALA A 86 6.81 2.03 13.88
C ALA A 86 5.99 1.07 13.02
N VAL A 87 6.19 -0.24 13.18
CA VAL A 87 5.48 -1.27 12.39
C VAL A 87 3.97 -1.23 12.65
N LEU A 88 3.54 -1.21 13.92
CA LEU A 88 2.11 -1.26 14.26
C LEU A 88 1.39 0.03 13.90
N VAL A 89 1.96 1.19 14.24
CA VAL A 89 1.34 2.49 14.00
C VAL A 89 1.32 2.83 12.51
N ASN A 90 2.41 2.61 11.78
CA ASN A 90 2.43 2.89 10.35
C ASN A 90 1.45 1.99 9.58
N SER A 91 1.41 0.70 9.91
CA SER A 91 0.44 -0.24 9.33
C SER A 91 -1.00 0.15 9.66
N LEU A 92 -1.25 0.64 10.88
CA LEU A 92 -2.55 1.15 11.30
C LEU A 92 -2.96 2.35 10.47
N LEU A 93 -2.10 3.36 10.33
CA LEU A 93 -2.37 4.55 9.54
C LEU A 93 -2.67 4.21 8.08
N MET A 94 -1.83 3.39 7.43
CA MET A 94 -2.06 2.93 6.05
C MET A 94 -3.39 2.17 5.89
N SER A 95 -3.73 1.32 6.86
CA SER A 95 -5.01 0.58 6.83
C SER A 95 -6.23 1.49 6.97
N ILE A 96 -6.13 2.60 7.71
CA ILE A 96 -7.18 3.61 7.84
C ILE A 96 -7.38 4.35 6.52
N LEU A 97 -6.31 4.65 5.78
CA LEU A 97 -6.43 5.24 4.44
C LEU A 97 -7.18 4.30 3.50
N PHE A 98 -6.81 3.01 3.52
CA PHE A 98 -7.48 2.02 2.68
C PHE A 98 -8.96 1.82 3.07
N LEU A 99 -9.28 1.87 4.36
CA LEU A 99 -10.67 1.88 4.84
C LEU A 99 -11.43 3.12 4.34
N SER A 100 -10.78 4.29 4.34
CA SER A 100 -11.37 5.53 3.83
C SER A 100 -11.67 5.42 2.33
N TYR A 101 -10.76 4.84 1.56
CA TYR A 101 -11.02 4.45 0.16
C TYR A 101 -12.25 3.54 0.05
N HIS A 102 -12.36 2.47 0.84
CA HIS A 102 -13.51 1.56 0.82
C HIS A 102 -14.85 2.27 1.10
N ILE A 103 -14.87 3.23 2.03
CA ILE A 103 -16.08 4.00 2.36
C ILE A 103 -16.53 4.82 1.15
N VAL A 104 -15.60 5.46 0.44
CA VAL A 104 -15.88 6.24 -0.77
C VAL A 104 -16.26 5.33 -1.93
N ALA A 105 -15.54 4.21 -2.12
CA ALA A 105 -15.77 3.22 -3.17
C ALA A 105 -17.18 2.59 -3.12
N LYS A 106 -17.90 2.67 -2.00
CA LYS A 106 -19.31 2.26 -1.92
C LYS A 106 -20.30 3.28 -2.47
N ARG A 107 -19.90 4.54 -2.65
CA ARG A 107 -20.77 5.67 -2.97
C ARG A 107 -20.53 6.26 -4.36
N VAL A 108 -19.39 5.97 -4.97
CA VAL A 108 -18.97 6.54 -6.26
C VAL A 108 -18.57 5.44 -7.25
N SER A 109 -18.35 5.81 -8.51
CA SER A 109 -17.87 4.90 -9.55
C SER A 109 -16.46 4.37 -9.24
N SER A 110 -16.12 3.20 -9.80
CA SER A 110 -14.81 2.54 -9.58
C SER A 110 -13.65 3.50 -9.90
N LYS A 111 -13.68 4.13 -11.08
CA LYS A 111 -12.67 5.12 -11.49
C LYS A 111 -12.49 6.27 -10.50
N LEU A 112 -13.58 6.90 -10.05
CA LEU A 112 -13.50 8.01 -9.09
C LEU A 112 -12.96 7.55 -7.74
N SER A 113 -13.32 6.35 -7.29
CA SER A 113 -12.81 5.79 -6.04
C SER A 113 -11.31 5.50 -6.10
N LEU A 114 -10.80 5.04 -7.24
CA LEU A 114 -9.36 4.83 -7.43
C LEU A 114 -8.59 6.14 -7.50
N ILE A 115 -9.10 7.15 -8.21
CA ILE A 115 -8.50 8.49 -8.21
C ILE A 115 -8.44 9.03 -6.77
N PHE A 116 -9.51 8.86 -6.00
CA PHE A 116 -9.52 9.23 -4.58
C PHE A 116 -8.47 8.47 -3.79
N PHE A 117 -8.29 7.16 -4.01
CA PHE A 117 -7.24 6.36 -3.36
C PHE A 117 -5.83 6.90 -3.67
N VAL A 118 -5.54 7.20 -4.94
CA VAL A 118 -4.25 7.77 -5.35
C VAL A 118 -3.98 9.10 -4.65
N CYS A 119 -4.94 10.03 -4.70
CA CYS A 119 -4.81 11.34 -4.05
C CYS A 119 -4.67 11.23 -2.53
N LEU A 120 -5.45 10.34 -1.90
CA LEU A 120 -5.41 10.10 -0.46
C LEU A 120 -4.06 9.56 -0.02
N TRP A 121 -3.51 8.59 -0.75
CA TRP A 121 -2.20 8.01 -0.45
C TRP A 121 -1.08 9.03 -0.59
N LEU A 122 -1.05 9.81 -1.67
CA LEU A 122 -0.04 10.86 -1.86
C LEU A 122 -0.12 11.96 -0.78
N SER A 123 -1.33 12.35 -0.41
CA SER A 123 -1.55 13.32 0.67
C SER A 123 -1.03 12.78 2.00
N PHE A 124 -1.25 11.49 2.27
CA PHE A 124 -0.71 10.82 3.44
C PHE A 124 0.81 10.77 3.42
N GLU A 125 1.46 10.33 2.33
CA GLU A 125 2.92 10.31 2.26
C GLU A 125 3.52 11.70 2.47
N LYS A 126 2.89 12.76 1.93
CA LYS A 126 3.34 14.13 2.14
C LYS A 126 3.18 14.58 3.59
N PHE A 127 2.05 14.25 4.22
CA PHE A 127 1.83 14.54 5.64
C PHE A 127 2.82 13.77 6.51
N HIS A 128 3.07 12.50 6.19
CA HIS A 128 3.92 11.60 6.93
C HIS A 128 5.41 11.96 6.85
N LEU A 129 5.83 12.93 6.01
CA LEU A 129 7.18 13.49 6.04
C LEU A 129 7.41 14.56 7.12
N ASN A 130 6.35 15.26 7.54
CA ASN A 130 6.47 16.45 8.37
C ASN A 130 6.04 16.23 9.82
N TRP A 131 5.57 15.03 10.16
CA TRP A 131 5.01 14.72 11.47
C TRP A 131 6.13 14.30 12.45
N ASP A 132 6.03 14.69 13.72
CA ASP A 132 6.94 14.26 14.80
C ASP A 132 7.01 12.73 14.98
N PHE A 133 5.95 12.00 14.66
CA PHE A 133 5.93 10.52 14.65
C PHE A 133 6.20 9.92 13.27
N SER A 134 6.74 10.72 12.35
CA SER A 134 6.99 10.29 10.98
C SER A 134 7.92 9.08 10.89
N TRP A 135 7.47 8.07 10.16
CA TRP A 135 8.31 6.97 9.71
C TRP A 135 8.21 6.84 8.18
N PRO A 136 8.80 7.77 7.41
CA PRO A 136 8.58 7.89 5.96
C PRO A 136 9.37 6.87 5.14
N TRP A 137 9.97 5.86 5.78
CA TRP A 137 10.80 4.85 5.13
C TRP A 137 10.04 4.11 4.02
N LEU A 138 8.74 3.88 4.22
CA LEU A 138 7.88 3.13 3.31
C LEU A 138 7.09 3.98 2.32
N ASN A 139 7.60 5.16 1.97
CA ASN A 139 7.06 5.89 0.82
C ASN A 139 7.32 5.10 -0.46
N LEU A 140 6.30 4.90 -1.29
CA LEU A 140 6.36 4.03 -2.47
C LEU A 140 7.44 4.46 -3.46
N GLY A 141 7.63 5.77 -3.64
CA GLY A 141 8.66 6.33 -4.49
C GLY A 141 10.09 5.94 -4.12
N ASN A 142 10.36 5.61 -2.85
CA ASN A 142 11.68 5.17 -2.40
C ASN A 142 12.00 3.73 -2.83
N GLY A 143 11.00 2.96 -3.25
CA GLY A 143 11.18 1.57 -3.65
C GLY A 143 12.11 1.36 -4.86
N PHE A 144 12.46 2.44 -5.56
CA PHE A 144 13.35 2.42 -6.74
C PHE A 144 14.76 2.94 -6.45
N ALA A 145 15.12 3.16 -5.18
CA ALA A 145 16.39 3.78 -4.80
C ALA A 145 17.64 3.08 -5.36
N ASP A 146 17.62 1.75 -5.49
CA ASP A 146 18.73 0.96 -6.03
C ASP A 146 18.82 1.00 -7.57
N TYR A 147 17.85 1.64 -8.24
CA TYR A 147 17.76 1.75 -9.70
C TYR A 147 17.76 3.21 -10.15
N PRO A 148 18.83 3.98 -9.88
CA PRO A 148 18.88 5.43 -10.13
C PRO A 148 18.61 5.80 -11.60
N LYS A 149 18.96 4.91 -12.55
CA LYS A 149 18.68 5.11 -13.99
C LYS A 149 17.19 5.23 -14.31
N TRP A 150 16.31 4.59 -13.54
CA TRP A 150 14.86 4.60 -13.77
C TRP A 150 14.18 5.84 -13.21
N ILE A 151 14.82 6.49 -12.25
CA ILE A 151 14.25 7.57 -11.45
C ILE A 151 14.98 8.90 -11.62
N GLN A 152 15.79 9.07 -12.68
CA GLN A 152 16.45 10.35 -12.97
C GLN A 152 15.45 11.52 -13.03
N TRP A 153 14.28 11.28 -13.60
CA TRP A 153 13.19 12.25 -13.69
C TRP A 153 12.60 12.67 -12.33
N TYR A 154 12.92 11.99 -11.23
CA TYR A 154 12.59 12.46 -9.88
C TYR A 154 13.24 13.82 -9.58
N GLU A 155 14.26 14.25 -10.34
CA GLU A 155 14.80 15.60 -10.24
C GLU A 155 13.72 16.69 -10.44
N TYR A 156 12.68 16.42 -11.23
CA TYR A 156 11.59 17.37 -11.50
C TYR A 156 10.41 17.19 -10.55
N THR A 157 10.05 15.96 -10.21
CA THR A 157 8.81 15.64 -9.47
C THR A 157 9.03 15.26 -8.02
N GLY A 158 10.27 14.99 -7.63
CA GLY A 158 10.61 14.32 -6.38
C GLY A 158 10.11 12.87 -6.30
N THR A 159 10.28 12.27 -5.12
CA THR A 159 9.89 10.89 -4.82
C THR A 159 8.38 10.65 -4.93
N PHE A 160 7.56 11.67 -4.72
CA PHE A 160 6.09 11.59 -4.87
C PHE A 160 5.66 11.26 -6.30
N GLY A 161 6.43 11.68 -7.31
CA GLY A 161 6.21 11.28 -8.69
C GLY A 161 6.29 9.75 -8.84
N GLY A 162 7.27 9.14 -8.17
CA GLY A 162 7.41 7.70 -8.05
C GLY A 162 6.21 6.99 -7.43
N SER A 163 5.73 7.50 -6.30
CA SER A 163 4.53 6.98 -5.65
C SER A 163 3.31 7.09 -6.56
N LEU A 164 3.14 8.23 -7.23
CA LEU A 164 2.07 8.42 -8.21
C LEU A 164 2.17 7.40 -9.35
N TRP A 165 3.37 7.19 -9.88
CA TRP A 165 3.64 6.23 -10.95
C TRP A 165 3.22 4.79 -10.55
N VAL A 166 3.61 4.35 -9.36
CA VAL A 166 3.22 3.04 -8.81
C VAL A 166 1.71 2.93 -8.65
N LEU A 167 1.08 3.92 -8.02
CA LEU A 167 -0.35 3.88 -7.69
C LEU A 167 -1.23 3.91 -8.94
N VAL A 168 -0.87 4.71 -9.95
CA VAL A 168 -1.62 4.81 -11.21
C VAL A 168 -1.55 3.49 -11.98
N ILE A 169 -0.39 2.85 -12.06
CA ILE A 169 -0.26 1.55 -12.74
C ILE A 169 -1.07 0.48 -12.01
N ASN A 170 -1.05 0.44 -10.68
CA ASN A 170 -1.87 -0.49 -9.91
C ASN A 170 -3.38 -0.23 -10.13
N ALA A 171 -3.81 1.03 -10.12
CA ALA A 171 -5.20 1.40 -10.35
C ALA A 171 -5.68 0.99 -11.75
N TYR A 172 -4.85 1.24 -12.77
CA TYR A 172 -5.14 0.84 -14.14
C TYR A 172 -5.15 -0.69 -14.30
N GLY A 173 -4.16 -1.38 -13.74
CA GLY A 173 -4.10 -2.84 -13.74
C GLY A 173 -5.30 -3.48 -13.04
N PHE A 174 -5.78 -2.88 -11.96
CA PHE A 174 -7.02 -3.30 -11.31
C PHE A 174 -8.24 -3.08 -12.20
N GLU A 175 -8.44 -1.91 -12.81
CA GLU A 175 -9.58 -1.64 -13.72
C GLU A 175 -9.63 -2.62 -14.90
N LEU A 176 -8.48 -3.01 -15.46
CA LEU A 176 -8.41 -4.01 -16.55
C LEU A 176 -8.89 -5.41 -16.12
N LEU A 177 -8.75 -5.75 -14.83
CA LEU A 177 -9.15 -7.05 -14.28
C LEU A 177 -10.62 -7.06 -13.79
N SER A 178 -11.25 -5.88 -13.69
CA SER A 178 -12.47 -5.67 -12.90
C SER A 178 -13.72 -5.61 -13.77
#